data_AF-M4C6T3-F1
#
_entry.id   AF-M4C6T3-F1
#
_cell.length_a   1.000
_cell.length_b   1.000
_cell.length_c   1.000
_cell.angle_alpha   90.00
_cell.angle_beta   90.00
_cell.angle_gamma   90.00
#
_symmetry.space_group_name_H-M   'P 1'
#
loop_
_entity.id
_entity.type
_entity.pdbx_description
1 polymer ?
#
loop_
_entity_poly.entity_id
_entity_poly.type
_entity_poly.pdbx_seq_one_letter_code
_entity_poly.pdbx_strand_id
1 'polypeptide(L)'
;MSRGQIGTHGIIIEFTDSRGKEYSATYLPQVACEQGWTHVETVTSLMRKAGYRHGVTDAMLEAVRVTHYRTSSHKLTYQQYLSIKQTILESA
;
A
#
# COMPACT_ATOMS: atom_id res chain seq x y z
N MET A 1 12.28 -3.79 13.04
CA MET A 1 11.25 -3.02 12.29
C MET A 1 11.92 -1.89 11.52
N SER A 2 11.83 -1.91 10.18
CA SER A 2 12.32 -0.82 9.33
C SER A 2 11.54 0.47 9.64
N ARG A 3 12.24 1.59 9.85
CA ARG A 3 11.67 2.93 10.09
C ARG A 3 11.04 3.48 8.81
N GLY A 4 9.89 2.93 8.39
CA GLY A 4 9.12 3.47 7.27
C GLY A 4 8.34 4.71 7.72
N GLN A 5 8.43 5.81 6.99
CA GLN A 5 7.64 7.02 7.24
C GLN A 5 6.20 6.81 6.74
N ILE A 6 5.21 6.91 7.63
CA ILE A 6 3.79 6.78 7.29
C ILE A 6 3.41 7.88 6.29
N GLY A 7 2.70 7.53 5.23
CA GLY A 7 2.23 8.49 4.21
C GLY A 7 3.15 8.69 3.01
N THR A 8 4.44 8.33 3.12
CA THR A 8 5.41 8.52 2.01
C THR A 8 5.53 7.28 1.11
N HIS A 9 5.35 6.10 1.68
CA HIS A 9 5.53 4.82 0.99
C HIS A 9 4.29 3.96 1.12
N GLY A 10 3.95 3.25 0.04
CA GLY A 10 3.01 2.15 0.09
C GLY A 10 3.64 0.98 0.83
N ILE A 11 2.78 0.09 1.32
CA ILE A 11 3.16 -1.06 2.12
C ILE A 11 2.58 -2.31 1.48
N ILE A 12 3.41 -3.32 1.30
CA ILE A 12 3.01 -4.68 0.96
C ILE A 12 3.37 -5.56 2.16
N ILE A 13 2.45 -6.37 2.62
CA ILE A 13 2.74 -7.42 3.61
C ILE A 13 2.71 -8.79 2.95
N GLU A 14 3.54 -9.68 3.46
CA GLU A 14 3.56 -11.09 3.08
C GLU A 14 3.81 -11.92 4.34
N PHE A 15 2.97 -12.93 4.58
CA PHE A 15 3.13 -13.87 5.70
C PHE A 15 2.46 -15.20 5.41
N THR A 16 2.81 -16.20 6.22
CA THR A 16 2.24 -17.55 6.16
C THR A 16 1.59 -17.86 7.50
N ASP A 17 0.40 -18.45 7.49
CA ASP A 17 -0.24 -18.89 8.73
C ASP A 17 0.32 -20.24 9.24
N SER A 18 -0.13 -20.67 10.42
CA SER A 18 0.29 -21.94 11.01
C SER A 18 -0.13 -23.19 10.22
N ARG A 19 -1.03 -23.05 9.25
CA ARG A 19 -1.47 -24.12 8.35
C ARG A 19 -0.70 -24.10 7.02
N GLY A 20 0.30 -23.23 6.87
CA GLY A 20 1.10 -23.11 5.66
C GLY A 20 0.43 -22.30 4.55
N LYS A 21 -0.68 -21.61 4.82
CA LYS A 21 -1.34 -20.77 3.81
C LYS A 21 -0.67 -19.40 3.75
N GLU A 22 -0.33 -18.99 2.53
CA GLU A 22 0.29 -17.69 2.26
C GLU A 22 -0.76 -16.59 2.08
N TYR A 23 -0.39 -15.39 2.52
CA TYR A 23 -1.20 -14.19 2.48
C TYR A 23 -0.36 -13.01 2.01
N SER A 24 -0.97 -12.18 1.16
CA SER A 24 -0.40 -10.89 0.77
C SER A 24 -1.48 -9.83 0.65
N ALA A 25 -1.14 -8.60 1.01
CA ALA A 25 -2.00 -7.44 0.80
C ALA A 25 -1.18 -6.17 0.66
N THR A 26 -1.76 -5.20 -0.05
CA THR A 26 -1.10 -3.94 -0.40
C THR A 26 -1.95 -2.74 0.01
N TYR A 27 -1.30 -1.75 0.61
CA TYR A 27 -1.81 -0.39 0.76
C TYR A 27 -0.94 0.61 0.02
N LEU A 28 -1.61 1.63 -0.54
CA LEU A 28 -0.97 2.80 -1.11
C LEU A 28 -0.54 3.76 0.01
N PRO A 29 0.45 4.64 -0.24
CA PRO A 29 0.98 5.56 0.77
C PRO A 29 -0.12 6.34 1.51
N GLN A 30 -1.12 6.81 0.76
CA GLN A 30 -2.21 7.65 1.28
C GLN A 30 -3.13 6.92 2.28
N VAL A 31 -3.30 5.60 2.19
CA VAL A 31 -4.32 4.88 2.97
C VAL A 31 -4.01 4.89 4.47
N ALA A 32 -2.77 4.59 4.86
CA ALA A 32 -2.38 4.57 6.27
C ALA A 32 -2.42 5.99 6.88
N CYS A 33 -2.06 7.00 6.08
CA CYS A 33 -2.08 8.40 6.50
C CYS A 33 -3.51 8.94 6.68
N GLU A 34 -4.40 8.68 5.72
CA GLU A 34 -5.81 9.12 5.74
C GLU A 34 -6.57 8.54 6.94
N GLN A 35 -6.24 7.31 7.33
CA GLN A 35 -6.87 6.62 8.46
C GLN A 35 -6.22 6.94 9.81
N GLY A 36 -5.07 7.62 9.83
CA GLY A 36 -4.32 7.90 11.05
C GLY A 36 -3.77 6.65 11.75
N TRP A 37 -3.56 5.56 11.02
CA TRP A 37 -3.11 4.29 11.59
C TRP A 37 -1.62 4.28 11.92
N THR A 38 -1.28 3.71 13.07
CA THR A 38 0.08 3.30 13.41
C THR A 38 0.56 2.15 12.51
N HIS A 39 1.85 1.82 12.53
CA HIS A 39 2.38 0.68 11.78
C HIS A 39 1.69 -0.63 12.16
N VAL A 40 1.44 -0.85 13.45
CA VAL A 40 0.79 -2.06 13.96
C VAL A 40 -0.65 -2.16 13.47
N GLU A 41 -1.40 -1.07 13.55
CA GLU A 41 -2.78 -1.02 13.04
C GLU A 41 -2.82 -1.19 11.52
N THR A 42 -1.87 -0.60 10.80
CA THR A 42 -1.75 -0.73 9.35
C THR A 42 -1.49 -2.18 8.94
N VAL A 43 -0.54 -2.85 9.57
CA VAL A 43 -0.23 -4.27 9.30
C VAL A 43 -1.40 -5.16 9.69
N THR A 44 -2.03 -4.91 10.85
CA THR A 44 -3.21 -5.68 11.30
C THR A 44 -4.36 -5.53 10.31
N SER A 45 -4.63 -4.31 9.85
CA SER A 45 -5.65 -4.02 8.84
C SER A 45 -5.31 -4.67 7.49
N LEU A 46 -4.04 -4.66 7.08
CA LEU A 46 -3.58 -5.38 5.89
C LEU A 46 -3.77 -6.90 6.02
N MET A 47 -3.50 -7.49 7.18
CA MET A 47 -3.74 -8.93 7.43
C MET A 47 -5.24 -9.25 7.28
N ARG A 48 -6.13 -8.40 7.81
CA ARG A 48 -7.58 -8.53 7.58
C ARG A 48 -7.94 -8.41 6.11
N LYS A 49 -7.36 -7.45 5.40
CA LYS A 49 -7.56 -7.22 3.95
C LYS A 49 -7.05 -8.39 3.10
N ALA A 50 -5.98 -9.05 3.51
CA ALA A 50 -5.45 -10.27 2.87
C ALA A 50 -6.40 -11.48 3.02
N GLY A 51 -7.45 -11.35 3.84
CA GLY A 51 -8.42 -12.41 4.10
C GLY A 51 -8.09 -13.26 5.34
N TYR A 52 -7.14 -12.85 6.18
CA TYR A 52 -6.84 -13.53 7.43
C TYR A 52 -7.87 -13.16 8.51
N ARG A 53 -8.65 -14.16 8.95
CA ARG A 53 -9.80 -13.98 9.86
C ARG A 53 -9.56 -14.39 11.30
N HIS A 54 -8.40 -14.98 11.62
CA HIS A 54 -8.09 -15.43 12.97
C HIS A 54 -7.48 -14.31 13.84
N GLY A 55 -7.15 -14.60 15.10
CA GLY A 55 -6.44 -13.67 15.96
C GLY A 55 -5.08 -13.29 15.36
N VAL A 56 -4.75 -12.00 15.39
CA VAL A 56 -3.40 -11.51 15.06
C VAL A 56 -2.62 -11.48 16.36
N THR A 57 -1.48 -12.16 16.43
CA THR A 57 -0.61 -12.21 17.60
C THR A 57 0.63 -11.36 17.37
N ASP A 58 1.30 -10.95 18.46
CA ASP A 58 2.53 -10.16 18.36
C ASP A 58 3.63 -10.91 17.58
N ALA A 59 3.74 -12.23 17.77
CA ALA A 59 4.67 -13.07 17.02
C ALA A 59 4.42 -13.02 15.49
N MET A 60 3.16 -12.93 15.06
CA MET A 60 2.83 -12.77 13.64
C MET A 60 3.20 -11.39 13.12
N LEU A 61 2.98 -10.34 13.93
CA LEU A 61 3.37 -8.97 13.59
C LEU A 61 4.89 -8.81 13.50
N GLU A 62 5.65 -9.59 14.26
CA GLU A 62 7.11 -9.62 14.16
C GLU A 62 7.61 -10.45 12.97
N ALA A 63 6.91 -11.54 12.61
CA ALA A 63 7.31 -12.43 11.53
C ALA A 63 6.88 -11.96 10.13
N VAL A 64 5.93 -11.03 10.04
CA VAL A 64 5.42 -10.52 8.76
C VAL A 64 6.53 -9.82 7.96
N ARG A 65 6.67 -10.20 6.69
CA ARG A 65 7.55 -9.48 5.77
C ARG A 65 6.84 -8.22 5.31
N VAL A 66 7.48 -7.07 5.52
CA VAL A 66 6.96 -5.76 5.12
C VAL A 66 7.86 -5.16 4.04
N THR A 67 7.28 -4.90 2.88
CA THR A 67 7.97 -4.24 1.76
C THR A 67 7.40 -2.84 1.56
N HIS A 68 8.28 -1.84 1.57
CA HIS A 68 7.92 -0.45 1.30
C HIS A 68 8.20 -0.10 -0.17
N TYR A 69 7.23 0.52 -0.84
CA TYR A 69 7.39 0.97 -2.23
C TYR A 69 6.94 2.43 -2.39
N ARG A 70 7.45 3.11 -3.42
CA ARG A 70 7.02 4.46 -3.80
C ARG A 70 6.24 4.41 -5.11
N THR A 71 5.22 5.25 -5.23
CA THR A 71 4.45 5.41 -6.46
C THR A 71 4.37 6.88 -6.83
N SER A 72 4.60 7.20 -8.10
CA SER A 72 4.24 8.50 -8.68
C SER A 72 2.88 8.37 -9.35
N SER A 73 1.85 9.04 -8.81
CA SER A 73 0.55 9.14 -9.45
C SER A 73 0.36 10.55 -10.00
N HIS A 74 0.05 10.65 -11.29
CA HIS A 74 -0.25 11.91 -11.95
C HIS A 74 -1.74 11.93 -12.34
N LYS A 75 -2.39 13.08 -12.11
CA LYS A 75 -3.79 13.30 -12.47
C LYS A 75 -3.85 14.46 -13.44
N LEU A 76 -4.71 14.33 -14.45
CA LEU A 76 -4.97 15.37 -15.44
C LEU A 76 -6.48 15.44 -15.69
N THR A 77 -6.99 16.66 -15.83
CA THR A 77 -8.37 16.85 -16.23
C THR A 77 -8.53 16.54 -17.72
N TYR A 78 -9.76 16.23 -18.13
CA TYR A 78 -10.04 16.00 -19.55
C TYR A 78 -9.66 17.20 -20.43
N GLN A 79 -9.80 18.43 -19.93
CA GLN A 79 -9.38 19.64 -20.65
C GLN A 79 -7.86 19.71 -20.82
N GLN A 80 -7.10 19.40 -19.76
CA GLN A 80 -5.63 19.35 -19.83
C GLN A 80 -5.16 18.27 -20.83
N TYR A 81 -5.83 17.12 -20.87
CA TYR A 81 -5.57 16.09 -21.88
C TYR A 81 -5.72 16.63 -23.30
N LEU A 82 -6.83 17.32 -23.59
CA LEU A 82 -7.09 17.86 -24.92
C LEU A 82 -6.05 18.89 -25.33
N SER A 83 -5.68 19.80 -24.43
CA SER A 83 -4.61 20.79 -24.70
C SER A 83 -3.28 20.11 -25.01
N ILE A 84 -2.88 19.10 -24.24
CA ILE A 84 -1.64 18.35 -24.48
C ILE A 84 -1.70 17.61 -25.83
N LYS A 85 -2.81 16.94 -26.12
CA LYS A 85 -3.02 16.24 -27.39
C LYS A 85 -2.90 17.19 -28.58
N GLN A 86 -3.48 18.38 -28.46
CA GLN A 86 -3.41 19.44 -29.48
C GLN A 86 -1.96 19.89 -29.70
N THR A 87 -1.23 20.21 -28.63
CA THR A 87 0.18 20.62 -28.70
C THR A 87 1.06 19.55 -29.33
N ILE A 88 0.85 18.27 -29.01
CA ILE A 88 1.63 17.15 -29.58
C ILE A 88 1.34 16.99 -31.08
N LEU A 89 0.09 17.16 -31.52
CA LEU A 89 -0.27 17.07 -32.93
C LEU A 89 0.26 18.24 -33.77
N GLU A 90 0.37 19.43 -33.17
CA GLU A 90 0.90 20.63 -33.84
C GLU A 90 2.44 20.67 -33.86
N SER A 91 3.10 19.80 -33.09
CA SER A 91 4.56 19.67 -33.03
C SER A 91 5.11 18.42 -33.73
N ALA A 92 4.24 17.67 -34.42
CA ALA A 92 4.57 16.51 -35.26
C ALA A 92 4.40 16.85 -36.75
#